data_AF-A0A0F9SIU7-F1
#
_entry.id   AF-A0A0F9SIU7-F1
#
_cell.length_a   1.000
_cell.length_b   1.000
_cell.length_c   1.000
_cell.angle_alpha   90.00
_cell.angle_beta   90.00
_cell.angle_gamma   90.00
#
_symmetry.space_group_name_H-M   'P 1'
#
loop_
_entity.id
_entity.type
_entity.pdbx_description
1 polymer ?
#
loop_
_entity_poly.entity_id
_entity_poly.type
_entity_poly.pdbx_seq_one_letter_code
_entity_poly.pdbx_strand_id
1 'polypeptide(L)'
;MNEKDFSTQIEDLLRLGGWDRWIHLRPARVRRGGKDIYETAYSGHKGFLDYLAMRTLTKETIYFELKGDGGKVTPEQRDWLAAHKAVGNRAYVWFPKDYQDAQDVLLAGCDFDFSHAKEDRRLL
;
A
#
# COMPACT_ATOMS: atom_id res chain seq x y z
N MET A 1 -1.91 -13.44 -7.79
CA MET A 1 -2.34 -12.03 -7.88
C MET A 1 -1.14 -11.17 -8.25
N ASN A 2 -1.28 -10.34 -9.29
CA ASN A 2 -0.22 -9.38 -9.64
C ASN A 2 -0.30 -8.14 -8.73
N GLU A 3 0.75 -7.32 -8.73
CA GLU A 3 0.85 -6.15 -7.87
C GLU A 3 -0.25 -5.12 -8.13
N LYS A 4 -0.62 -4.88 -9.40
CA LYS A 4 -1.67 -3.92 -9.76
C LYS A 4 -3.04 -4.31 -9.20
N ASP A 5 -3.40 -5.58 -9.30
CA ASP A 5 -4.68 -6.10 -8.81
C ASP A 5 -4.72 -6.01 -7.28
N PHE A 6 -3.59 -6.35 -6.62
CA PHE A 6 -3.47 -6.22 -5.17
C PHE A 6 -3.55 -4.76 -4.70
N SER A 7 -2.86 -3.84 -5.40
CA SER A 7 -2.98 -2.39 -5.14
C SER A 7 -4.41 -1.91 -5.20
N THR A 8 -5.20 -2.37 -6.17
CA THR A 8 -6.62 -2.00 -6.29
C THR A 8 -7.40 -2.42 -5.04
N GLN A 9 -7.21 -3.64 -4.56
CA GLN A 9 -7.89 -4.13 -3.36
C GLN A 9 -7.48 -3.35 -2.10
N ILE A 10 -6.20 -3.03 -1.95
CA ILE A 10 -5.70 -2.23 -0.83
C ILE A 10 -6.25 -0.79 -0.88
N GLU A 11 -6.34 -0.19 -2.08
CA GLU A 11 -6.93 1.14 -2.26
C GLU A 11 -8.43 1.15 -1.89
N ASP A 12 -9.16 0.07 -2.12
CA ASP A 12 -10.54 -0.07 -1.65
C ASP A 12 -10.63 -0.16 -0.12
N LEU A 13 -9.72 -0.91 0.52
CA LEU A 13 -9.63 -0.95 1.98
C LEU A 13 -9.27 0.41 2.59
N LEU A 14 -8.40 1.19 1.94
CA LEU A 14 -8.10 2.57 2.36
C LEU A 14 -9.37 3.44 2.38
N ARG A 15 -10.18 3.35 1.30
CA ARG A 15 -11.45 4.09 1.19
C ARG A 15 -12.45 3.67 2.26
N LEU A 16 -12.66 2.37 2.42
CA LEU A 16 -13.57 1.82 3.43
C LEU A 16 -13.11 2.18 4.85
N GLY A 17 -11.82 2.02 5.11
CA GLY A 17 -11.18 2.30 6.39
C GLY A 17 -11.06 3.78 6.75
N GLY A 18 -11.64 4.70 5.98
CA GLY A 18 -11.61 6.13 6.30
C GLY A 18 -10.22 6.78 6.24
N TRP A 19 -9.27 6.20 5.50
CA TRP A 19 -7.96 6.83 5.24
C TRP A 19 -8.15 7.99 4.26
N ASP A 20 -8.43 9.17 4.80
CA ASP A 20 -8.92 10.30 4.03
C ASP A 20 -7.87 11.00 3.18
N ARG A 21 -6.57 10.73 3.40
CA ARG A 21 -5.48 11.20 2.54
C ARG A 21 -4.49 10.07 2.29
N TRP A 22 -4.21 9.77 1.04
CA TRP A 22 -3.14 8.85 0.69
C TRP A 22 -2.58 9.17 -0.70
N ILE A 23 -1.38 8.67 -0.96
CA ILE A 23 -0.69 8.78 -2.25
C ILE A 23 -0.07 7.44 -2.61
N HIS A 24 -0.05 7.12 -3.91
CA HIS A 24 0.73 6.01 -4.48
C HIS A 24 1.79 6.58 -5.43
N LEU A 25 3.06 6.40 -5.08
CA LEU A 25 4.22 6.89 -5.81
C LEU A 25 4.65 5.91 -6.92
N ARG A 26 3.95 5.98 -8.05
CA ARG A 26 4.20 5.07 -9.19
C ARG A 26 5.40 5.54 -10.03
N PRO A 27 6.32 4.65 -10.43
CA PRO A 27 7.36 4.97 -11.41
C PRO A 27 6.76 5.37 -12.75
N ALA A 28 7.33 6.40 -13.38
CA ALA A 28 6.99 6.80 -14.74
C ALA A 28 7.95 6.15 -15.74
N ARG A 29 7.42 5.74 -16.89
CA ARG A 29 8.26 5.34 -18.03
C ARG A 29 8.82 6.59 -18.68
N VAL A 30 10.14 6.71 -18.72
CA VAL A 30 10.85 7.80 -19.40
C VAL A 30 11.85 7.23 -20.40
N ARG A 31 12.18 8.00 -21.44
CA ARG A 31 13.16 7.61 -22.46
C ARG A 31 14.46 8.40 -22.27
N ARG A 32 15.56 7.72 -21.95
CA ARG A 32 16.90 8.32 -21.81
C ARG A 32 17.91 7.58 -22.68
N GLY A 33 18.68 8.30 -23.49
CA GLY A 33 19.70 7.69 -24.37
C GLY A 33 19.13 6.61 -25.29
N GLY A 34 17.88 6.74 -25.72
CA GLY A 34 17.19 5.76 -26.58
C GLY A 34 16.65 4.52 -25.85
N LYS A 35 16.81 4.40 -24.53
CA LYS A 35 16.28 3.30 -23.72
C LYS A 35 15.10 3.77 -22.87
N ASP A 36 14.10 2.92 -22.74
CA ASP A 36 13.02 3.13 -21.79
C ASP A 36 13.47 2.66 -20.40
N ILE A 37 13.33 3.54 -19.43
CA ILE A 37 13.61 3.28 -18.02
C ILE A 37 12.39 3.67 -17.20
N TYR A 38 12.19 2.98 -16.08
CA TYR A 38 11.16 3.33 -15.11
C TYR A 38 11.83 4.01 -13.93
N GLU A 39 11.46 5.24 -13.66
CA GLU A 39 12.00 6.02 -12.55
C GLU A 39 10.90 6.86 -11.90
N THR A 40 11.03 7.08 -10.60
CA THR A 40 10.18 8.01 -9.85
C THR A 40 10.93 9.32 -9.73
N ALA A 41 10.33 10.42 -10.17
CA ALA A 41 10.98 11.72 -10.26
C ALA A 41 11.02 12.42 -8.88
N TYR A 42 12.11 12.23 -8.14
CA TYR A 42 12.39 12.96 -6.90
C TYR A 42 13.91 13.07 -6.67
N SER A 43 14.31 13.96 -5.76
CA SER A 43 15.68 14.04 -5.23
C SER A 43 15.78 13.32 -3.89
N GLY A 44 16.91 12.65 -3.61
CA GLY A 44 17.15 11.95 -2.35
C GLY A 44 17.46 10.46 -2.52
N HIS A 45 17.12 9.66 -1.50
CA HIS A 45 17.39 8.21 -1.49
C HIS A 45 16.32 7.44 -2.27
N LYS A 46 16.76 6.54 -3.15
CA LYS A 46 15.89 5.68 -3.97
C LYS A 46 15.06 4.72 -3.11
N GLY A 47 14.04 4.12 -3.72
CA GLY A 47 13.30 3.01 -3.11
C GLY A 47 12.38 3.43 -1.98
N PHE A 48 11.93 4.69 -1.96
CA PHE A 48 10.84 5.08 -1.07
C PHE A 48 9.61 4.18 -1.31
N LEU A 49 8.83 3.96 -0.26
CA LEU A 49 7.71 3.01 -0.28
C LEU A 49 6.56 3.50 -1.17
N ASP A 50 5.84 2.56 -1.78
CA ASP A 50 4.76 2.86 -2.72
C ASP A 50 3.70 3.81 -2.15
N TYR A 51 3.29 3.61 -0.89
CA TYR A 51 2.18 4.33 -0.28
C TYR A 51 2.55 5.08 1.00
N LEU A 52 1.92 6.24 1.15
CA LEU A 52 1.74 6.97 2.40
C LEU A 52 0.24 7.21 2.57
N ALA A 53 -0.32 6.84 3.73
CA ALA A 53 -1.71 7.09 4.06
C ALA A 53 -1.85 7.74 5.45
N MET A 54 -2.81 8.64 5.58
CA MET A 54 -3.18 9.33 6.79
C MET A 54 -4.67 9.14 7.06
N ARG A 55 -5.00 8.91 8.32
CA ARG A 55 -6.37 8.87 8.84
C ARG A 55 -6.50 9.94 9.91
N THR A 56 -7.10 11.06 9.54
CA THR A 56 -7.09 12.30 10.34
C THR A 56 -7.89 12.17 11.63
N LEU A 57 -9.03 11.45 11.61
CA LEU A 57 -9.89 11.26 12.78
C LEU A 57 -9.17 10.59 13.96
N THR A 58 -8.36 9.57 13.67
CA THR A 58 -7.57 8.81 14.66
C THR A 58 -6.13 9.32 14.78
N LYS A 59 -5.74 10.32 13.97
CA LYS A 59 -4.38 10.87 13.88
C LYS A 59 -3.33 9.81 13.54
N GLU A 60 -3.68 8.87 12.66
CA GLU A 60 -2.80 7.81 12.23
C GLU A 60 -2.08 8.17 10.93
N THR A 61 -0.85 7.69 10.80
CA THR A 61 -0.09 7.73 9.55
C THR A 61 0.60 6.39 9.37
N ILE A 62 0.50 5.82 8.18
CA ILE A 62 1.18 4.58 7.80
C ILE A 62 1.91 4.77 6.48
N TYR A 63 2.97 4.00 6.33
CA TYR A 63 3.71 3.85 5.08
C TYR A 63 3.69 2.38 4.70
N PHE A 64 3.53 2.06 3.43
CA PHE A 64 3.57 0.65 3.05
C PHE A 64 4.01 0.44 1.61
N GLU A 65 4.64 -0.71 1.40
CA GLU A 65 5.04 -1.23 0.11
C GLU A 65 4.12 -2.40 -0.25
N LEU A 66 3.65 -2.45 -1.50
CA LEU A 66 2.88 -3.59 -1.98
C LEU A 66 3.72 -4.41 -2.95
N LYS A 67 3.59 -5.73 -2.87
CA LYS A 67 4.22 -6.64 -3.83
C LYS A 67 3.19 -7.60 -4.39
N GLY A 68 3.35 -7.99 -5.65
CA GLY A 68 2.66 -9.14 -6.21
C GLY A 68 3.22 -10.47 -5.68
N ASP A 69 2.59 -11.58 -6.04
CA ASP A 69 3.13 -12.92 -5.76
C ASP A 69 4.53 -13.09 -6.37
N GLY A 70 5.50 -13.49 -5.54
CA GLY A 70 6.91 -13.65 -5.96
C GLY A 70 7.69 -12.33 -6.12
N GLY A 71 7.06 -11.18 -5.82
CA GLY A 71 7.75 -9.89 -5.75
C GLY A 71 8.87 -9.89 -4.71
N LYS A 72 9.83 -8.98 -4.88
CA LYS A 72 10.96 -8.83 -3.94
C LYS A 72 11.04 -7.41 -3.45
N VAL A 73 11.19 -7.25 -2.15
CA VAL A 73 11.55 -5.97 -1.53
C VAL A 73 13.01 -5.67 -1.87
N THR A 74 13.30 -4.49 -2.42
CA THR A 74 14.68 -4.12 -2.75
C THR A 74 15.48 -3.78 -1.47
N PRO A 75 16.83 -3.78 -1.52
CA PRO A 75 17.64 -3.30 -0.39
C PRO A 75 17.26 -1.87 0.04
N GLU A 76 17.06 -0.97 -0.91
CA GLU A 76 16.70 0.43 -0.63
C GLU A 76 15.33 0.55 0.05
N GLN A 77 14.35 -0.26 -0.37
CA GLN A 77 13.04 -0.33 0.29
C GLN A 77 13.15 -0.88 1.72
N ARG A 78 14.02 -1.87 1.96
CA ARG A 78 14.31 -2.36 3.32
C ARG A 78 14.89 -1.28 4.21
N ASP A 79 15.80 -0.47 3.68
CA ASP A 79 16.42 0.63 4.42
C ASP A 79 15.37 1.69 4.81
N TRP A 80 14.46 2.04 3.90
CA TRP A 80 13.33 2.93 4.20
C TRP A 80 12.39 2.35 5.26
N LEU A 81 12.01 1.07 5.16
CA LEU A 81 11.19 0.39 6.17
C LEU A 81 11.85 0.44 7.56
N ALA A 82 13.15 0.17 7.62
CA ALA A 82 13.92 0.23 8.86
C ALA A 82 13.97 1.67 9.41
N ALA A 83 14.21 2.67 8.56
CA ALA A 83 14.25 4.07 8.95
C ALA A 83 12.90 4.55 9.51
N HIS A 84 11.78 4.24 8.85
CA HIS A 84 10.45 4.58 9.34
C HIS A 84 10.19 3.95 10.72
N LYS A 85 10.49 2.66 10.89
CA LYS A 85 10.32 1.98 12.17
C LYS A 85 11.20 2.57 13.27
N ALA A 86 12.45 2.93 12.95
CA ALA A 86 13.39 3.51 13.91
C ALA A 86 12.93 4.88 14.44
N VAL A 87 12.19 5.66 13.65
CA VAL A 87 11.60 6.93 14.09
C VAL A 87 10.18 6.79 14.65
N GLY A 88 9.71 5.55 14.89
CA GLY A 88 8.40 5.27 15.48
C GLY A 88 7.22 5.30 14.51
N ASN A 89 7.46 5.43 13.21
CA ASN A 89 6.39 5.35 12.21
C ASN A 89 5.94 3.90 12.01
N ARG A 90 4.66 3.73 11.68
CA ARG A 90 4.10 2.45 11.24
C ARG A 90 4.44 2.24 9.76
N ALA A 91 5.21 1.19 9.48
CA ALA A 91 5.63 0.86 8.12
C ALA A 91 5.50 -0.64 7.83
N TYR A 92 4.85 -0.97 6.70
CA TYR A 92 4.48 -2.34 6.34
C TYR A 92 5.00 -2.74 4.96
N VAL A 93 5.13 -4.04 4.75
CA VAL A 93 5.21 -4.63 3.42
C VAL A 93 4.10 -5.66 3.36
N TRP A 94 3.25 -5.56 2.36
CA TRP A 94 2.20 -6.54 2.16
C TRP A 94 2.36 -7.23 0.82
N PHE A 95 2.22 -8.55 0.87
CA PHE A 95 1.99 -9.43 -0.26
C PHE A 95 0.52 -9.86 -0.27
N PRO A 96 0.01 -10.50 -1.33
CA PRO A 96 -1.37 -10.98 -1.36
C PRO A 96 -1.69 -11.95 -0.20
N LYS A 97 -0.70 -12.73 0.25
CA LYS A 97 -0.82 -13.61 1.43
C LYS A 97 -1.01 -12.85 2.75
N ASP A 98 -0.65 -11.58 2.81
CA ASP A 98 -0.76 -10.71 3.98
C ASP A 98 -2.03 -9.86 3.94
N TYR A 99 -2.97 -10.15 3.02
CA TYR A 99 -4.21 -9.40 2.86
C TYR A 99 -5.01 -9.29 4.16
N GLN A 100 -5.04 -10.35 4.98
CA GLN A 100 -5.73 -10.30 6.28
C GLN A 100 -5.08 -9.29 7.24
N ASP A 101 -3.75 -9.25 7.32
CA ASP A 101 -3.02 -8.27 8.15
C ASP A 101 -3.28 -6.84 7.64
N ALA A 102 -3.24 -6.65 6.32
CA ALA A 102 -3.59 -5.38 5.70
C ALA A 102 -5.03 -4.97 6.02
N GLN A 103 -5.99 -5.89 5.95
CA GLN A 103 -7.38 -5.65 6.29
C GLN A 103 -7.55 -5.26 7.76
N ASP A 104 -6.92 -6.01 8.68
CA ASP A 104 -7.00 -5.74 10.11
C ASP A 104 -6.43 -4.36 10.45
N VAL A 105 -5.31 -3.98 9.83
CA VAL A 105 -4.70 -2.65 9.99
C VAL A 105 -5.57 -1.56 9.37
N LEU A 106 -6.02 -1.75 8.13
CA LEU A 106 -6.70 -0.70 7.36
C LEU A 106 -8.16 -0.52 7.76
N LEU A 107 -8.80 -1.51 8.37
CA LEU A 107 -10.17 -1.43 8.88
C LEU A 107 -10.23 -1.38 10.41
N ALA A 108 -9.08 -1.30 11.11
CA ALA A 108 -9.03 -1.16 12.56
C ALA A 108 -9.93 0.00 13.04
N GLY A 109 -10.83 -0.31 13.97
CA GLY A 109 -11.77 0.65 14.57
C GLY A 109 -12.97 1.00 13.69
N CYS A 110 -13.14 0.34 12.54
CA CYS A 110 -14.36 0.44 11.76
C CYS A 110 -15.34 -0.67 12.17
N ASP A 111 -16.53 -0.26 12.60
CA ASP A 111 -17.63 -1.18 12.88
C ASP A 111 -18.29 -1.62 11.57
N PHE A 112 -17.68 -2.61 10.90
CA PHE A 112 -18.29 -3.26 9.76
C PHE A 112 -18.98 -4.55 10.19
N ASP A 113 -20.32 -4.53 10.20
CA ASP A 113 -21.10 -5.76 10.34
C ASP A 113 -21.18 -6.49 8.99
N PHE A 114 -20.29 -7.46 8.78
CA PHE A 114 -20.30 -8.32 7.61
C PHE A 114 -21.15 -9.58 7.78
N SER A 115 -21.89 -9.74 8.89
CA SER A 115 -22.71 -10.95 9.13
C SER A 115 -23.83 -11.14 8.10
N HIS A 116 -24.17 -10.10 7.34
CA HIS A 116 -25.23 -10.11 6.32
C HIS A 116 -24.71 -10.19 4.86
N ALA A 117 -23.40 -10.18 4.62
CA ALA A 117 -22.85 -10.13 3.26
C ALA A 117 -22.93 -11.45 2.47
N LYS A 118 -23.34 -12.57 3.10
CA LYS A 118 -23.43 -13.89 2.45
C LYS A 118 -24.74 -14.15 1.71
N GLU A 119 -25.75 -13.28 1.83
CA GLU A 119 -27.08 -13.57 1.28
C GLU A 119 -27.35 -13.04 -0.13
N ASP A 120 -26.58 -12.06 -0.64
CA ASP A 120 -26.86 -11.51 -1.97
C ASP A 120 -26.13 -12.28 -3.08
N ARG A 121 -26.59 -13.51 -3.28
CA ARG A 121 -26.23 -14.36 -4.43
C ARG A 121 -27.17 -14.12 -5.62
N ARG A 122 -27.58 -12.86 -5.84
CA ARG A 122 -28.39 -12.45 -7.00
C ARG A 122 -27.69 -11.37 -7.80
N LEU A 123 -26.66 -11.75 -8.55
CA LEU A 123 -26.22 -11.09 -9.78
C LEU A 123 -25.16 -12.02 -10.44
N LEU A 124 -25.63 -13.19 -10.91
CA LEU A 124 -25.03 -13.97 -11.98
C LEU A 124 -26.14 -14.32 -12.97
#